data_AF-K9QBS2-F1
#
_entry.id   AF-K9QBS2-F1
#
_cell.length_a   1.000
_cell.length_b   1.000
_cell.length_c   1.000
_cell.angle_alpha   90.00
_cell.angle_beta   90.00
_cell.angle_gamma   90.00
#
_symmetry.space_group_name_H-M   'P 1'
#
loop_
_entity.id
_entity.type
_entity.pdbx_description
1 polymer ?
#
loop_
_entity_poly.entity_id
_entity_poly.type
_entity_poly.pdbx_seq_one_letter_code
_entity_poly.pdbx_strand_id
1 'polypeptide(L)'
;MPYSSSLTDEEWEILEPLLPTILPAKKQTRPSNWTKRELLDGIFYQLKNGCNWENLPQDLPPYSTVYWHYKQWRAQGVIEELMRVLHGQVREQVKKSQVDDVDNYRLSSGEKYL
;
A
#
# COMPACT_ATOMS: atom_id res chain seq x y z
N MET A 1 -1.43 -12.53 -11.24
CA MET A 1 -0.14 -11.80 -11.10
C MET A 1 -0.36 -10.65 -10.15
N PRO A 2 0.54 -10.37 -9.19
CA PRO A 2 0.41 -9.20 -8.33
C PRO A 2 0.53 -7.92 -9.18
N TYR A 3 -0.38 -6.97 -8.99
CA TYR A 3 -0.30 -5.68 -9.67
C TYR A 3 0.78 -4.83 -9.01
N SER A 4 1.43 -3.91 -9.74
CA SER A 4 2.39 -2.95 -9.15
C SER A 4 1.77 -2.09 -8.03
N SER A 5 0.45 -2.06 -7.92
CA SER A 5 -0.31 -1.36 -6.89
C SER A 5 -0.73 -2.22 -5.70
N SER A 6 -0.48 -3.53 -5.75
CA SER A 6 -0.75 -4.45 -4.65
C SER A 6 0.33 -4.31 -3.57
N LEU A 7 -0.06 -4.48 -2.31
CA LEU A 7 0.89 -4.52 -1.20
C LEU A 7 1.80 -5.74 -1.35
N THR A 8 3.10 -5.50 -1.25
CA THR A 8 4.08 -6.58 -1.09
C THR A 8 3.82 -7.32 0.23
N ASP A 9 4.24 -8.60 0.31
CA ASP A 9 4.10 -9.38 1.54
C ASP A 9 4.81 -8.70 2.72
N GLU A 10 5.96 -8.07 2.47
CA GLU A 10 6.74 -7.33 3.47
C GLU A 10 6.00 -6.10 4.01
N GLU A 11 5.38 -5.30 3.14
CA GLU A 11 4.54 -4.18 3.55
C GLU A 11 3.29 -4.67 4.31
N TRP A 12 2.74 -5.80 3.90
CA TRP A 12 1.59 -6.41 4.55
C TRP A 12 1.90 -6.86 5.99
N GLU A 13 3.03 -7.52 6.23
CA GLU A 13 3.42 -7.99 7.57
C GLU A 13 3.54 -6.85 8.58
N ILE A 14 3.89 -5.65 8.13
CA ILE A 14 4.01 -4.45 8.97
C ILE A 14 2.64 -3.83 9.23
N LEU A 15 1.77 -3.82 8.22
CA LEU A 15 0.44 -3.26 8.34
C LEU A 15 -0.50 -4.17 9.13
N GLU A 16 -0.44 -5.48 8.93
CA GLU A 16 -1.32 -6.47 9.56
C GLU A 16 -1.51 -6.27 11.08
N PRO A 17 -0.46 -6.12 11.90
CA PRO A 17 -0.60 -5.89 13.34
C PRO A 17 -1.16 -4.50 13.69
N LEU A 18 -1.04 -3.51 12.79
CA LEU A 18 -1.59 -2.16 12.97
C LEU A 18 -3.07 -2.07 12.56
N LEU A 19 -3.53 -2.94 11.66
CA LEU A 19 -4.92 -3.00 11.21
C LEU A 19 -5.96 -3.13 12.33
N PRO A 20 -5.82 -3.96 13.39
CA PRO A 20 -6.81 -4.00 14.46
C PRO A 20 -6.93 -2.69 15.25
N THR A 21 -5.88 -1.88 15.29
CA THR A 21 -5.86 -0.58 15.98
C THR A 21 -6.42 0.53 15.10
N ILE A 22 -6.09 0.50 13.80
CA ILE A 22 -6.46 1.55 12.85
C ILE A 22 -7.89 1.30 12.30
N LEU A 23 -8.25 0.04 12.04
CA LEU A 23 -9.55 -0.25 11.45
C LEU A 23 -10.68 -0.08 12.48
N PRO A 24 -11.79 0.58 12.09
CA PRO A 24 -12.93 0.72 12.98
C PRO A 24 -13.47 -0.67 13.34
N ALA A 25 -13.83 -0.84 14.61
CA ALA A 25 -14.45 -2.07 15.11
C ALA A 25 -15.69 -2.39 14.26
N LYS A 26 -15.64 -3.50 13.51
CA LYS A 26 -16.75 -3.92 12.66
C LYS A 26 -17.93 -4.26 13.57
N LYS A 27 -19.05 -3.54 13.48
CA LYS A 27 -20.32 -4.04 14.02
C LYS A 27 -20.59 -5.39 13.34
N GLN A 28 -20.53 -6.44 14.13
CA GLN A 28 -20.54 -7.84 13.72
C GLN A 28 -21.90 -8.21 13.13
N THR A 29 -22.13 -7.89 11.85
CA THR A 29 -23.42 -8.20 11.19
C THR A 29 -23.28 -9.23 10.07
N ARG A 30 -22.08 -9.39 9.47
CA ARG A 30 -21.78 -10.48 8.53
C ARG A 30 -20.26 -10.69 8.38
N PRO A 31 -19.75 -11.94 8.40
CA PRO A 31 -18.37 -12.20 7.99
C PRO A 31 -18.20 -11.72 6.53
N SER A 32 -17.15 -10.95 6.27
CA SER A 32 -16.79 -10.64 4.89
C SER A 32 -16.17 -11.90 4.30
N ASN A 33 -16.52 -12.27 3.08
CA ASN A 33 -15.83 -13.35 2.36
C ASN A 33 -14.40 -12.93 1.93
N TRP A 34 -14.10 -11.62 2.00
CA TRP A 34 -12.84 -11.04 1.57
C TRP A 34 -11.96 -10.69 2.76
N THR A 35 -10.67 -10.99 2.63
CA THR A 35 -9.64 -10.61 3.58
C THR A 35 -9.42 -9.09 3.57
N LYS A 36 -8.88 -8.55 4.66
CA LYS A 36 -8.53 -7.12 4.74
C LYS A 36 -7.49 -6.75 3.68
N ARG A 37 -6.61 -7.68 3.33
CA ARG A 37 -5.58 -7.51 2.31
C ARG A 37 -6.18 -7.26 0.94
N GLU A 38 -7.08 -8.14 0.50
CA GLU A 38 -7.74 -7.99 -0.80
C GLU A 38 -8.53 -6.69 -0.91
N LEU A 39 -9.16 -6.25 0.18
CA LEU A 39 -9.85 -4.95 0.23
C LEU A 39 -8.86 -3.79 0.09
N LEU A 40 -7.73 -3.85 0.79
CA LEU A 40 -6.70 -2.81 0.72
C LEU A 40 -6.03 -2.80 -0.66
N ASP A 41 -5.76 -3.96 -1.26
CA ASP A 41 -5.23 -4.08 -2.61
C ASP A 41 -6.19 -3.43 -3.63
N GLY A 42 -7.50 -3.65 -3.50
CA GLY A 42 -8.50 -2.99 -4.33
C GLY A 42 -8.53 -1.47 -4.16
N ILE A 43 -8.43 -0.99 -2.91
CA ILE A 43 -8.38 0.45 -2.61
C ILE A 43 -7.10 1.08 -3.17
N PHE A 44 -5.94 0.46 -2.95
CA PHE A 44 -4.65 0.97 -3.43
C PHE A 44 -4.52 0.92 -4.94
N TYR A 45 -5.06 -0.13 -5.58
CA TYR A 45 -5.20 -0.17 -7.04
C TYR A 45 -5.97 1.03 -7.56
N GLN A 46 -7.13 1.32 -6.96
CA GLN A 46 -7.97 2.44 -7.35
C GLN A 46 -7.30 3.80 -7.09
N LEU A 47 -6.59 3.96 -5.96
CA LEU A 47 -5.87 5.19 -5.64
C LEU A 47 -4.66 5.44 -6.55
N LYS A 48 -3.93 4.37 -6.93
CA LYS A 48 -2.74 4.47 -7.78
C LYS A 48 -3.08 4.66 -9.27
N ASN A 49 -4.09 3.94 -9.77
CA ASN A 49 -4.44 3.96 -11.20
C ASN A 49 -5.52 4.98 -11.54
N GLY A 50 -6.30 5.46 -10.55
CA GLY A 50 -7.33 6.48 -10.77
C GLY A 50 -8.48 6.06 -11.69
N CYS A 51 -8.74 4.75 -11.84
CA CYS A 51 -9.78 4.21 -12.71
C CYS A 51 -11.21 4.52 -12.21
N ASN A 52 -12.25 4.19 -12.97
CA ASN A 52 -13.59 4.10 -12.36
C ASN A 52 -13.64 2.82 -11.51
N TRP A 53 -14.36 2.84 -10.38
CA TRP A 53 -14.55 1.67 -9.51
C TRP A 53 -15.11 0.47 -10.29
N GLU A 54 -15.97 0.72 -11.29
CA GLU A 54 -16.53 -0.31 -12.17
C GLU A 54 -15.49 -1.03 -13.05
N ASN A 55 -14.35 -0.38 -13.29
CA ASN A 55 -13.23 -0.94 -14.07
C ASN A 55 -12.19 -1.64 -13.19
N LEU A 56 -12.49 -1.90 -11.92
CA LEU A 56 -11.64 -2.74 -11.08
C LEU A 56 -11.48 -4.13 -11.71
N PRO A 57 -10.25 -4.68 -11.76
CA PRO A 57 -9.99 -6.03 -12.19
C PRO A 57 -10.89 -7.03 -11.47
N GLN A 58 -11.37 -8.03 -12.21
CA GLN A 58 -12.29 -9.05 -11.68
C GLN A 58 -11.61 -10.01 -10.68
N ASP A 59 -10.28 -10.02 -10.65
CA ASP A 59 -9.45 -10.73 -9.66
C ASP A 59 -9.52 -10.09 -8.26
N LEU A 60 -9.96 -8.84 -8.17
CA LEU A 60 -10.10 -8.10 -6.91
C LEU A 60 -11.54 -8.21 -6.38
N PRO A 61 -11.77 -7.89 -5.09
CA PRO A 61 -13.11 -7.90 -4.54
C PRO A 61 -14.04 -6.99 -5.34
N PRO A 62 -15.36 -7.32 -5.40
CA PRO A 62 -16.33 -6.52 -6.11
C PRO A 62 -16.25 -5.06 -5.69
N TYR A 63 -16.23 -4.16 -6.68
CA TYR A 63 -16.04 -2.72 -6.46
C TYR A 63 -17.00 -2.13 -5.43
N SER A 64 -18.22 -2.66 -5.34
CA SER A 64 -19.23 -2.25 -4.35
C SER A 64 -18.77 -2.50 -2.91
N THR A 65 -18.09 -3.62 -2.67
CA THR A 65 -17.53 -4.00 -1.37
C THR A 65 -16.33 -3.13 -1.03
N VAL A 66 -15.42 -2.96 -2.01
CA VAL A 66 -14.21 -2.13 -1.86
C VAL A 66 -14.61 -0.67 -1.60
N TYR A 67 -15.55 -0.13 -2.36
CA TYR A 67 -16.05 1.24 -2.20
C TYR A 67 -16.74 1.46 -0.85
N TRP A 68 -17.54 0.49 -0.38
CA TRP A 68 -18.18 0.57 0.94
C TRP A 68 -17.13 0.70 2.05
N HIS A 69 -16.09 -0.15 2.00
CA HIS A 69 -14.98 -0.10 2.95
C HIS A 69 -14.17 1.19 2.82
N TYR A 70 -13.83 1.58 1.59
CA TYR A 70 -13.12 2.83 1.31
C TYR A 70 -13.84 4.04 1.92
N LYS A 71 -15.16 4.15 1.71
CA LYS A 71 -15.96 5.26 2.23
C LYS A 71 -15.93 5.31 3.76
N GLN A 72 -16.08 4.16 4.43
CA GLN A 72 -16.03 4.08 5.89
C GLN A 72 -14.63 4.43 6.43
N TRP A 73 -13.58 3.88 5.84
CA TRP A 73 -12.19 4.07 6.27
C TRP A 73 -11.71 5.49 5.98
N ARG A 74 -12.10 6.07 4.85
CA ARG A 74 -11.82 7.46 4.52
C ARG A 74 -12.46 8.42 5.52
N ALA A 75 -13.73 8.19 5.89
CA ALA A 75 -14.40 9.02 6.89
C ALA A 75 -13.74 8.96 8.28
N GLN A 76 -13.01 7.88 8.56
CA GLN A 76 -12.28 7.66 9.83
C GLN A 76 -10.79 8.07 9.74
N GLY A 77 -10.30 8.55 8.59
CA GLY A 77 -8.89 8.90 8.40
C GLY A 77 -7.92 7.71 8.28
N VAL A 78 -8.44 6.48 8.23
CA VAL A 78 -7.64 5.24 8.16
C VAL A 78 -6.75 5.18 6.94
N ILE A 79 -7.27 5.58 5.78
CA ILE A 79 -6.54 5.54 4.51
C ILE A 79 -5.33 6.49 4.57
N GLU A 80 -5.50 7.66 5.15
CA GLU A 80 -4.41 8.64 5.33
C GLU A 80 -3.34 8.10 6.27
N GLU A 81 -3.75 7.42 7.35
CA GLU A 81 -2.81 6.81 8.29
C GLU A 81 -2.01 5.67 7.66
N LEU A 82 -2.68 4.79 6.92
CA LEU A 82 -2.02 3.71 6.16
C LEU A 82 -1.02 4.28 5.14
N MET A 83 -1.42 5.30 4.39
CA MET A 83 -0.53 5.98 3.45
C MET A 83 0.62 6.69 4.16
N ARG A 84 0.42 7.26 5.36
CA ARG A 84 1.50 7.85 6.18
C ARG A 84 2.53 6.79 6.58
N VAL A 85 2.07 5.63 7.07
CA VAL A 85 2.96 4.52 7.46
C VAL A 85 3.75 4.02 6.25
N LEU A 86 3.08 3.75 5.13
CA LEU A 86 3.72 3.29 3.89
C LEU A 86 4.70 4.32 3.31
N HIS A 87 4.31 5.60 3.21
CA HIS A 87 5.22 6.65 2.74
C HIS A 87 6.38 6.93 3.70
N GLY A 88 6.21 6.66 5.00
CA GLY A 88 7.30 6.67 5.97
C GLY A 88 8.41 5.70 5.56
N GLN A 89 8.03 4.50 5.11
CA GLN A 89 8.98 3.50 4.63
C GLN A 89 9.64 3.88 3.31
N VAL A 90 8.88 4.44 2.35
CA VAL A 90 9.45 4.93 1.09
C VAL A 90 10.50 6.03 1.35
N ARG A 91 10.30 6.90 2.34
CA ARG A 91 11.29 7.93 2.71
C ARG A 91 12.57 7.34 3.30
N GLU A 92 12.50 6.22 4.01
CA GLU A 92 13.68 5.50 4.50
C GLU A 92 14.36 4.67 3.41
N GLN A 93 13.58 4.04 2.52
CA GLN A 93 14.11 3.28 1.39
C GLN A 93 14.76 4.18 0.33
N VAL A 94 14.17 5.34 0.01
CA VAL A 94 14.79 6.34 -0.87
C VAL A 94 16.08 6.89 -0.26
N LYS A 95 16.16 7.04 1.07
CA LYS A 95 17.43 7.35 1.74
C LYS A 95 18.46 6.24 1.54
N LYS A 96 18.05 4.97 1.57
CA LYS A 96 18.96 3.83 1.36
C LYS A 96 19.44 3.77 -0.10
N SER A 97 18.52 3.88 -1.07
CA SER A 97 18.85 3.90 -2.49
C SER A 97 19.67 5.13 -2.93
N GLN A 98 19.51 6.30 -2.29
CA GLN A 98 20.39 7.45 -2.55
C GLN A 98 21.78 7.30 -1.95
N VAL A 99 21.93 6.60 -0.81
CA VAL A 99 23.25 6.32 -0.23
C VAL A 99 24.00 5.29 -1.08
N ASP A 100 23.31 4.27 -1.59
CA ASP A 100 23.89 3.22 -2.44
C ASP A 100 24.33 3.75 -3.84
N ASP A 101 23.66 4.76 -4.40
CA ASP A 101 24.03 5.37 -5.70
C ASP A 101 25.24 6.31 -5.57
N VAL A 102 25.33 7.07 -4.47
CA VAL A 102 26.45 8.00 -4.20
C VAL A 102 27.76 7.25 -3.92
N ASP A 103 27.70 6.11 -3.22
CA ASP A 103 28.89 5.27 -2.97
C ASP A 103 29.41 4.60 -4.25
N ASN A 104 28.52 4.25 -5.18
CA ASN A 104 28.89 3.66 -6.48
C ASN A 104 29.56 4.70 -7.42
N TYR A 105 29.11 5.95 -7.38
CA TYR A 105 29.71 7.05 -8.16
C TYR A 105 31.11 7.45 -7.64
N ARG A 106 31.35 7.32 -6.33
CA ARG A 106 32.64 7.64 -5.69
C ARG A 106 33.72 6.59 -6.00
N LEU A 107 33.34 5.33 -6.17
CA LEU A 107 34.24 4.24 -6.55
C LEU A 107 34.56 4.22 -8.06
N SER A 108 33.65 4.69 -8.92
CA SER A 108 33.89 4.78 -10.37
C SER A 108 34.79 5.96 -10.79
N SER A 109 34.94 6.99 -9.96
CA SER A 109 35.61 8.25 -10.32
C SER A 109 37.08 8.33 -9.87
N GLY A 110 37.61 7.29 -9.21
CA GLY A 110 38.94 7.30 -8.57
C GLY A 110 40.10 6.67 -9.35
N GLU A 111 39.87 5.99 -10.48
CA GLU A 111 40.92 5.22 -11.18
C GLU A 111 41.18 5.62 -12.63
N LYS A 112 41.13 6.91 -12.95
CA LYS A 112 41.53 7.36 -14.29
C LYS A 112 42.28 8.68 -14.30
N TYR A 113 43.36 8.82 -13.53
CA TYR A 113 44.52 9.66 -13.89
C TYR A 113 45.73 9.20 -13.05
N LEU A 114 46.36 8.09 -13.46
CA LEU A 114 47.80 7.87 -13.30
C LEU A 114 48.49 8.39 -14.57
#